data_AF-A0A7V8W878-F1
#
_entry.id   AF-A0A7V8W878-F1
#
_cell.length_a   1.000
_cell.length_b   1.000
_cell.length_c   1.000
_cell.angle_alpha   90.00
_cell.angle_beta   90.00
_cell.angle_gamma   90.00
#
_symmetry.space_group_name_H-M   'P 1'
#
loop_
_entity.id
_entity.type
_entity.pdbx_description
1 polymer ?
#
loop_
_entity_poly.entity_id
_entity_poly.type
_entity_poly.pdbx_seq_one_letter_code
_entity_poly.pdbx_strand_id
1 'polypeptide(L)'
;MTTRPASLSVLVLTHDHDLPTQLKRELKEATLTVAKDCESMPRAKRPFDAVLIDAKRGTLTDLTSIQRAVDSPQAVFLAAPRDVLRRACEFLKGMKSVNGRAYDGADTLCLESYLESKLGEFVRGMKSTSGRNLHPMLISAVERPLITFALKETNGNQIQAAHLLGMNRNTLRKKIGELRIPVKREKPSKA
;
A
#
# COMPACT_ATOMS: atom_id res chain seq x y z
N MET A 1 -1.44 -3.20 38.53
CA MET A 1 -0.12 -3.67 38.07
C MET A 1 0.13 -3.06 36.69
N THR A 2 1.07 -2.12 36.61
CA THR A 2 1.36 -1.30 35.43
C THR A 2 2.10 -2.12 34.38
N THR A 3 1.44 -2.52 33.30
CA THR A 3 2.10 -3.13 32.14
C THR A 3 2.85 -2.04 31.38
N ARG A 4 4.17 -2.02 31.58
CA ARG A 4 5.12 -1.19 30.81
C ARG A 4 4.91 -1.47 29.32
N PRO A 5 4.62 -0.49 28.46
CA PRO A 5 4.38 -0.77 27.05
C PRO A 5 5.66 -1.33 26.43
N ALA A 6 5.56 -2.49 25.79
CA ALA A 6 6.67 -3.05 25.02
C ALA A 6 7.07 -2.04 23.94
N SER A 7 8.31 -1.58 23.99
CA SER A 7 8.92 -0.72 22.97
C SER A 7 8.98 -1.50 21.66
N LEU A 8 8.36 -0.96 20.62
CA LEU A 8 8.24 -1.60 19.31
C LEU A 8 9.62 -1.69 18.66
N SER A 9 10.02 -2.88 18.18
CA SER A 9 11.33 -3.13 17.59
C SER A 9 11.26 -3.12 16.06
N VAL A 10 11.89 -2.13 15.42
CA VAL A 10 11.88 -1.97 13.95
C VAL A 10 13.27 -2.15 13.39
N LEU A 11 13.41 -3.04 12.40
CA LEU A 11 14.59 -3.10 11.54
C LEU A 11 14.37 -2.20 10.32
N VAL A 12 15.35 -1.39 9.95
CA VAL A 12 15.32 -0.56 8.74
C VAL A 12 16.52 -0.92 7.87
N LEU A 13 16.24 -1.47 6.69
CA LEU A 13 17.20 -1.76 5.65
C LEU A 13 17.24 -0.61 4.66
N THR A 14 18.30 0.18 4.71
CA THR A 14 18.46 1.34 3.83
C THR A 14 19.93 1.71 3.62
N HIS A 15 20.25 2.15 2.41
CA HIS A 15 21.53 2.81 2.12
C HIS A 15 21.46 4.35 2.30
N ASP A 16 20.28 4.90 2.64
CA ASP A 16 20.09 6.31 2.95
C ASP A 16 20.42 6.58 4.43
N HIS A 17 21.32 7.52 4.67
CA HIS A 17 21.75 7.88 6.02
C HIS A 17 20.76 8.81 6.74
N ASP A 18 19.88 9.48 6.00
CA ASP A 18 18.90 10.42 6.57
C ASP A 18 17.62 9.74 7.02
N LEU A 19 17.22 8.68 6.31
CA LEU A 19 15.97 7.95 6.56
C LEU A 19 15.86 7.42 8.00
N PRO A 20 16.88 6.75 8.58
CA PRO A 20 16.79 6.25 9.95
C PRO A 20 16.67 7.36 10.99
N THR A 21 17.37 8.47 10.78
CA THR A 21 17.34 9.63 11.68
C THR A 21 15.94 10.25 11.71
N GLN A 22 15.29 10.33 10.55
CA GLN A 22 13.92 10.82 10.43
C GLN A 22 12.91 9.85 11.06
N LEU A 23 13.03 8.56 10.77
CA LEU A 23 12.14 7.53 11.33
C LEU A 23 12.25 7.45 12.86
N LYS A 24 13.46 7.60 13.42
CA LYS A 24 13.67 7.64 14.88
C LYS A 24 13.00 8.85 15.52
N ARG A 25 12.97 10.00 14.84
CA ARG A 25 12.26 11.19 15.31
C ARG A 25 10.74 10.99 15.30
N GLU A 26 10.23 10.27 14.31
CA GLU A 26 8.81 9.97 14.19
C GLU A 26 8.37 8.86 15.15
N LEU A 27 9.18 7.82 15.35
CA LEU A 27 8.91 6.66 16.19
C LEU A 27 9.62 6.79 17.55
N LYS A 28 9.27 7.82 18.33
CA LYS A 28 9.93 8.14 19.62
C LYS A 28 9.94 7.01 20.64
N GLU A 29 9.01 6.06 20.56
CA GLU A 29 8.87 4.92 21.49
C GLU A 29 9.38 3.58 20.91
N ALA A 30 9.93 3.59 19.70
CA ALA A 30 10.42 2.38 19.04
C ALA A 30 11.94 2.25 19.14
N THR A 31 12.42 1.01 19.31
CA THR A 31 13.83 0.67 19.17
C THR A 31 14.12 0.40 17.69
N LEU A 32 14.87 1.31 17.07
CA LEU A 32 15.19 1.26 15.65
C LEU A 32 16.59 0.66 15.44
N THR A 33 16.66 -0.44 14.70
CA THR A 33 17.89 -1.09 14.27
C THR A 33 18.09 -0.82 12.78
N VAL A 34 19.28 -0.40 12.38
CA VAL A 34 19.57 -0.04 10.98
C VAL A 34 20.60 -1.01 10.42
N ALA A 35 20.36 -1.52 9.23
CA ALA A 35 21.34 -2.27 8.46
C ALA A 35 21.26 -1.85 6.99
N LYS A 36 22.31 -2.14 6.22
CA LYS A 36 22.33 -1.87 4.77
C LYS A 36 21.83 -3.08 3.99
N ASP A 37 22.32 -4.24 4.41
CA ASP A 37 22.07 -5.56 3.81
C ASP A 37 21.88 -6.63 4.89
N CYS A 38 21.36 -7.80 4.52
CA CYS A 38 21.21 -8.97 5.41
C CYS A 38 22.51 -9.31 6.15
N GLU A 39 23.64 -9.26 5.44
CA GLU A 39 24.95 -9.61 5.98
C GLU A 39 25.46 -8.61 7.01
N SER A 40 25.01 -7.35 6.90
CA SER A 40 25.32 -6.28 7.85
C SER A 40 24.35 -6.22 9.04
N MET A 41 23.41 -7.15 9.12
CA MET A 41 22.37 -7.14 10.15
C MET A 41 22.96 -7.55 11.51
N PRO A 42 22.83 -6.70 12.55
CA PRO A 42 23.25 -7.08 13.88
C PRO A 42 22.32 -8.17 14.43
N ARG A 43 22.89 -9.17 15.14
CA ARG A 43 22.09 -10.17 15.86
C ARG A 43 21.20 -9.48 16.89
N ALA A 44 19.90 -9.51 16.65
CA ALA A 44 18.93 -8.87 17.51
C ALA A 44 18.69 -9.70 18.78
N LYS A 45 18.65 -9.05 19.94
CA LYS A 45 18.32 -9.70 21.23
C LYS A 45 16.82 -10.05 21.36
N ARG A 46 15.99 -9.52 20.47
CA ARG A 46 14.53 -9.70 20.43
C ARG A 46 14.08 -9.78 18.96
N PRO A 47 12.99 -10.52 18.67
CA PRO A 47 12.40 -10.51 17.35
C PRO A 47 11.97 -9.09 16.96
N PHE A 48 12.05 -8.78 15.67
CA PHE A 48 11.55 -7.52 15.12
C PHE A 48 10.03 -7.61 14.95
N ASP A 49 9.34 -6.52 15.30
CA ASP A 49 7.90 -6.37 15.07
C ASP A 49 7.62 -5.89 13.63
N ALA A 50 8.54 -5.11 13.06
CA ALA A 50 8.48 -4.63 11.69
C ALA A 50 9.87 -4.51 11.05
N VAL A 51 9.96 -4.77 9.75
CA VAL A 51 11.15 -4.63 8.92
C VAL A 51 10.82 -3.69 7.75
N LEU A 52 11.40 -2.50 7.75
CA LEU A 52 11.24 -1.50 6.70
C LEU A 52 12.39 -1.60 5.71
N ILE A 53 12.10 -1.65 4.42
CA ILE A 53 13.09 -1.77 3.35
C ILE A 53 12.91 -0.57 2.41
N ASP A 54 13.97 0.21 2.25
CA ASP A 54 13.99 1.34 1.32
C ASP A 54 14.12 0.83 -0.12
N ALA A 55 13.01 0.82 -0.85
CA ALA A 55 12.96 0.36 -2.24
C ALA A 55 13.47 1.46 -3.18
N LYS A 56 14.79 1.58 -3.34
CA LYS A 56 15.37 2.34 -4.46
C LYS A 56 15.21 1.55 -5.77
N ARG A 57 15.05 2.27 -6.89
CA ARG A 57 15.03 1.65 -8.24
C ARG A 57 16.31 0.81 -8.42
N GLY A 58 16.17 -0.51 -8.50
CA GLY A 58 17.27 -1.45 -8.76
C GLY A 58 17.71 -2.32 -7.58
N THR A 59 17.25 -2.06 -6.36
CA THR A 59 17.56 -2.89 -5.17
C THR A 59 16.31 -3.62 -4.69
N LEU A 60 15.83 -4.56 -5.51
CA LEU A 60 14.93 -5.63 -5.08
C LEU A 60 15.80 -6.83 -4.69
N THR A 61 16.74 -6.60 -3.77
CA THR A 61 17.65 -7.64 -3.32
C THR A 61 16.88 -8.58 -2.39
N ASP A 62 16.65 -9.80 -2.87
CA ASP A 62 16.13 -10.99 -2.20
C ASP A 62 15.39 -10.77 -0.87
N LEU A 63 14.13 -10.36 -0.95
CA LEU A 63 13.17 -10.39 0.16
C LEU A 63 13.15 -11.77 0.84
N THR A 64 13.37 -12.83 0.07
CA THR A 64 13.45 -14.21 0.57
C THR A 64 14.64 -14.44 1.51
N SER A 65 15.80 -13.84 1.22
CA SER A 65 17.00 -13.92 2.07
C SER A 65 16.85 -13.07 3.33
N ILE A 66 16.21 -11.90 3.22
CA ILE A 66 15.86 -11.05 4.37
C ILE A 66 14.87 -11.77 5.28
N GLN A 67 13.81 -12.35 4.72
CA GLN A 67 12.78 -13.06 5.46
C GLN A 67 13.32 -14.31 6.17
N ARG A 68 14.32 -14.99 5.58
CA ARG A 68 15.03 -16.10 6.23
C ARG A 68 15.98 -15.64 7.33
N ALA A 69 16.64 -14.50 7.17
CA ALA A 69 17.57 -13.97 8.15
C ALA A 69 16.85 -13.37 9.38
N VAL A 70 15.63 -12.89 9.20
CA VAL A 70 14.79 -12.36 10.28
C VAL A 70 14.10 -13.54 10.98
N ASP A 71 14.62 -13.91 12.16
CA ASP A 71 14.09 -14.95 13.06
C ASP A 71 12.75 -14.56 13.71
N SER A 72 11.79 -14.05 12.93
CA SER A 72 10.47 -13.65 13.42
C SER A 72 9.41 -13.84 12.33
N PRO A 73 8.62 -14.93 12.37
CA PRO A 73 7.54 -15.17 11.41
C PRO A 73 6.39 -14.16 11.52
N GLN A 74 6.38 -13.33 12.56
CA GLN A 74 5.36 -12.30 12.80
C GLN A 74 5.82 -10.88 12.44
N ALA A 75 7.07 -10.72 11.96
CA ALA A 75 7.58 -9.41 11.58
C ALA A 75 6.87 -8.91 10.31
N VAL A 76 6.36 -7.68 10.33
CA VAL A 76 5.74 -7.05 9.16
C VAL A 76 6.85 -6.50 8.23
N PHE A 77 6.94 -6.98 7.00
CA PHE A 77 7.91 -6.47 6.01
C PHE A 77 7.27 -5.38 5.14
N LEU A 78 7.89 -4.21 5.08
CA LEU A 78 7.41 -3.07 4.28
C LEU A 78 8.55 -2.57 3.38
N ALA A 79 8.54 -2.99 2.11
CA ALA A 79 9.42 -2.47 1.09
C ALA A 79 8.72 -1.34 0.33
N ALA A 80 9.19 -0.10 0.47
CA ALA A 80 8.56 1.02 -0.22
C ALA A 80 9.51 2.22 -0.41
N PRO A 81 9.19 3.14 -1.34
CA PRO A 81 9.87 4.43 -1.42
C PRO A 81 9.74 5.21 -0.11
N ARG A 82 10.75 6.04 0.20
CA ARG A 82 10.86 6.86 1.43
C ARG A 82 9.57 7.54 1.89
N ASP A 83 8.81 8.15 0.99
CA ASP A 83 7.58 8.85 1.37
C ASP A 83 6.43 7.91 1.76
N VAL A 84 6.44 6.68 1.25
CA VAL A 84 5.50 5.62 1.62
C VAL A 84 5.87 5.01 2.97
N LEU A 85 7.17 4.78 3.22
CA LEU A 85 7.66 4.30 4.52
C LEU A 85 7.28 5.26 5.66
N ARG A 86 7.33 6.58 5.40
CA ARG A 86 6.89 7.60 6.36
C ARG A 86 5.42 7.42 6.76
N ARG A 87 4.53 7.32 5.76
CA ARG A 87 3.09 7.12 5.98
C ARG A 87 2.79 5.78 6.66
N ALA A 88 3.54 4.74 6.31
CA ALA A 88 3.41 3.44 6.96
C ALA A 88 3.79 3.50 8.45
N CYS A 89 4.77 4.30 8.83
CA CYS A 89 5.14 4.49 10.24
C CYS A 89 4.07 5.23 11.05
N GLU A 90 3.32 6.16 10.43
CA GLU A 90 2.13 6.74 11.05
C GLU A 90 1.02 5.70 11.25
N PHE A 91 0.86 4.80 10.28
CA PHE A 91 -0.10 3.69 10.36
C PHE A 91 0.26 2.66 11.43
N LEU A 92 1.55 2.27 11.55
CA LEU A 92 2.05 1.37 12.59
C LEU A 92 1.78 1.90 14.01
N LYS A 93 1.78 3.21 14.22
CA LYS A 93 1.38 3.83 15.50
C LYS A 93 -0.10 3.60 15.80
N GLY A 94 -0.95 3.64 14.78
CA GLY A 94 -2.41 3.42 14.89
C GLY A 94 -2.81 1.96 15.12
N MET A 95 -1.97 1.01 14.70
CA MET A 95 -2.21 -0.43 14.86
C MET A 95 -2.28 -0.89 16.33
N LYS A 96 -1.76 -0.11 17.30
CA LYS A 96 -1.91 -0.41 18.74
C LYS A 96 -3.36 -0.29 19.25
N SER A 97 -4.28 0.30 18.48
CA SER A 97 -5.66 0.53 18.95
C SER A 97 -6.71 -0.43 18.38
N VAL A 98 -6.39 -1.26 17.38
CA VAL A 98 -7.38 -2.09 16.70
C VAL A 98 -6.94 -3.55 16.72
N ASN A 99 -7.36 -4.26 17.76
CA ASN A 99 -7.53 -5.72 17.84
C ASN A 99 -6.63 -6.59 16.94
N GLY A 100 -5.51 -7.05 17.50
CA GLY A 100 -5.17 -8.48 17.62
C GLY A 100 -5.40 -9.43 16.44
N ARG A 101 -5.31 -8.98 15.18
CA ARG A 101 -5.18 -9.86 14.02
C ARG A 101 -3.86 -9.55 13.34
N ALA A 102 -2.91 -10.46 13.55
CA ALA A 102 -1.71 -10.56 12.75
C ALA A 102 -2.15 -10.70 11.28
N TYR A 103 -1.87 -9.67 10.49
CA TYR A 103 -1.92 -9.79 9.04
C TYR A 103 -0.65 -10.54 8.63
N ASP A 104 -0.85 -11.71 8.04
CA ASP A 104 0.21 -12.58 7.53
C ASP A 104 1.06 -11.80 6.51
N GLY A 105 2.38 -11.82 6.70
CA GLY A 105 3.35 -10.89 6.11
C GLY A 105 3.59 -11.04 4.60
N ALA A 106 2.76 -11.82 3.89
CA ALA A 106 2.83 -12.00 2.44
C ALA A 106 1.77 -11.17 1.67
N ASP A 107 0.71 -10.72 2.33
CA ASP A 107 -0.47 -10.16 1.65
C ASP A 107 -0.45 -8.62 1.49
N THR A 108 0.58 -7.94 2.00
CA THR A 108 0.66 -6.47 1.94
C THR A 108 0.94 -5.92 0.53
N LEU A 109 1.18 -6.79 -0.44
CA LEU A 109 1.42 -6.45 -1.85
C LEU A 109 0.23 -6.79 -2.77
N CYS A 110 -0.84 -7.39 -2.25
CA CYS A 110 -1.99 -7.75 -3.08
C CYS A 110 -3.01 -6.58 -3.15
N LEU A 111 -3.46 -6.27 -4.37
CA LEU A 111 -4.55 -5.31 -4.59
C LEU A 111 -5.81 -5.70 -3.79
N GLU A 112 -6.05 -7.00 -3.64
CA GLU A 112 -7.20 -7.53 -2.90
C GLU A 112 -7.17 -7.11 -1.43
N SER A 113 -6.06 -7.34 -0.73
CA SER A 113 -5.92 -6.99 0.70
C SER A 113 -5.97 -5.48 0.95
N TYR A 114 -5.44 -4.66 0.03
CA TYR A 114 -5.58 -3.20 0.08
C TYR A 114 -7.05 -2.76 -0.05
N LEU A 115 -7.78 -3.36 -1.00
CA LEU A 115 -9.19 -3.09 -1.20
C LEU A 115 -10.02 -3.57 0.00
N GLU A 116 -9.79 -4.77 0.52
CA GLU A 116 -10.49 -5.30 1.69
C GLU A 116 -10.39 -4.36 2.90
N SER A 117 -9.19 -3.87 3.18
CA SER A 117 -8.95 -2.91 4.26
C SER A 117 -9.75 -1.62 4.06
N LYS A 118 -9.66 -1.01 2.87
CA LYS A 118 -10.32 0.28 2.58
C LYS A 118 -11.84 0.18 2.46
N LEU A 119 -12.33 -0.91 1.88
CA LEU A 119 -13.77 -1.17 1.80
C LEU A 119 -14.35 -1.43 3.19
N GLY A 120 -13.64 -2.16 4.06
CA GLY A 120 -14.06 -2.40 5.44
C GLY A 120 -14.22 -1.13 6.27
N GLU A 121 -13.28 -0.18 6.15
CA GLU A 121 -13.36 1.15 6.77
C GLU A 121 -14.60 1.92 6.25
N PHE A 122 -14.78 1.94 4.93
CA PHE A 122 -15.86 2.68 4.28
C PHE A 122 -17.25 2.14 4.63
N VAL A 123 -17.45 0.81 4.57
CA VAL A 123 -18.73 0.16 4.92
C VAL A 123 -19.08 0.44 6.38
N ARG A 124 -18.09 0.39 7.29
CA ARG A 124 -18.30 0.70 8.71
C ARG A 124 -18.71 2.15 8.93
N GLY A 125 -18.06 3.09 8.22
CA GLY A 125 -18.41 4.50 8.24
C GLY A 125 -19.83 4.78 7.71
N MET A 126 -20.25 4.06 6.67
CA MET A 126 -21.57 4.23 6.06
C MET A 126 -22.70 3.55 6.86
N LYS A 127 -22.41 2.59 7.74
CA LYS A 127 -23.41 1.93 8.60
C LYS A 127 -24.14 2.90 9.52
N SER A 128 -23.49 3.99 9.94
CA SER A 128 -24.10 5.02 10.79
C SER A 128 -25.05 5.97 10.04
N THR A 129 -24.97 6.02 8.71
CA THR A 129 -25.69 6.95 7.86
C THR A 129 -26.61 6.16 6.94
N SER A 130 -27.80 5.75 7.40
CA SER A 130 -28.94 5.09 6.71
C SER A 130 -28.75 4.70 5.22
N GLY A 131 -27.70 3.95 4.91
CA GLY A 131 -27.08 3.94 3.59
C GLY A 131 -27.83 3.05 2.62
N ARG A 132 -28.84 3.59 1.95
CA ARG A 132 -29.45 2.94 0.78
C ARG A 132 -28.51 3.12 -0.42
N ASN A 133 -28.30 2.05 -1.19
CA ASN A 133 -27.51 2.05 -2.43
C ASN A 133 -25.97 2.11 -2.30
N LEU A 134 -25.41 1.55 -1.22
CA LEU A 134 -23.95 1.48 -1.02
C LEU A 134 -23.22 0.77 -2.17
N HIS A 135 -23.75 -0.36 -2.63
CA HIS A 135 -23.15 -1.15 -3.71
C HIS A 135 -22.97 -0.36 -5.02
N PRO A 136 -24.03 0.19 -5.66
CA PRO A 136 -23.87 0.93 -6.91
C PRO A 136 -23.02 2.19 -6.76
N MET A 137 -23.03 2.84 -5.58
CA MET A 137 -22.15 3.97 -5.29
C MET A 137 -20.68 3.53 -5.31
N LEU A 138 -20.35 2.42 -4.64
CA LEU A 138 -18.99 1.93 -4.56
C LEU A 138 -18.47 1.46 -5.93
N ILE A 139 -19.29 0.70 -6.67
CA ILE A 139 -18.95 0.29 -8.03
C ILE A 139 -18.65 1.50 -8.91
N SER A 140 -19.49 2.53 -8.85
CA SER A 140 -19.26 3.77 -9.60
C SER A 140 -17.97 4.49 -9.19
N ALA A 141 -17.65 4.48 -7.89
CA ALA A 141 -16.44 5.11 -7.34
C ALA A 141 -15.15 4.41 -7.79
N VAL A 142 -15.20 3.10 -8.01
CA VAL A 142 -14.06 2.30 -8.49
C VAL A 142 -13.95 2.31 -10.03
N GLU A 143 -15.07 2.14 -10.73
CA GLU A 143 -15.07 2.06 -12.19
C GLU A 143 -14.70 3.38 -12.86
N ARG A 144 -15.15 4.51 -12.30
CA ARG A 144 -14.89 5.84 -12.87
C ARG A 144 -13.39 6.15 -13.01
N PRO A 145 -12.54 6.02 -11.97
CA PRO A 145 -11.11 6.23 -12.12
C PRO A 145 -10.46 5.18 -13.02
N LEU A 146 -10.84 3.90 -12.91
CA LEU A 146 -10.30 2.83 -13.75
C LEU A 146 -10.48 3.10 -15.25
N ILE A 147 -11.71 3.43 -15.65
CA ILE A 147 -12.03 3.79 -17.05
C ILE A 147 -11.32 5.08 -17.47
N THR A 148 -11.25 6.07 -16.58
CA THR A 148 -10.56 7.34 -16.86
C THR A 148 -9.08 7.12 -17.15
N PHE A 149 -8.39 6.28 -16.37
CA PHE A 149 -6.98 5.96 -16.61
C PHE A 149 -6.79 5.17 -17.90
N ALA A 150 -7.60 4.14 -18.14
CA ALA A 150 -7.53 3.39 -19.40
C ALA A 150 -7.73 4.27 -20.65
N LEU A 151 -8.64 5.25 -20.57
CA LEU A 151 -8.82 6.22 -21.65
C LEU A 151 -7.62 7.16 -21.80
N LYS A 152 -6.97 7.56 -20.71
CA LYS A 152 -5.74 8.39 -20.77
C LYS A 152 -4.58 7.63 -21.40
N GLU A 153 -4.32 6.39 -20.94
CA GLU A 153 -3.26 5.53 -21.48
C GLU A 153 -3.43 5.23 -22.97
N THR A 154 -4.66 5.33 -23.48
CA THR A 154 -5.01 5.10 -24.89
C THR A 154 -5.36 6.37 -25.65
N ASN A 155 -5.03 7.55 -25.11
CA ASN A 155 -5.27 8.87 -25.74
C ASN A 155 -6.73 9.11 -26.17
N GLY A 156 -7.68 8.58 -25.41
CA GLY A 156 -9.12 8.66 -25.68
C GLY A 156 -9.63 7.66 -26.73
N ASN A 157 -8.80 6.70 -27.15
CA ASN A 157 -9.21 5.64 -28.06
C ASN A 157 -10.03 4.57 -27.33
N GLN A 158 -11.37 4.68 -27.43
CA GLN A 158 -12.30 3.77 -26.75
C GLN A 158 -12.17 2.29 -27.18
N ILE A 159 -11.69 1.99 -28.39
CA ILE A 159 -11.50 0.60 -28.82
C ILE A 159 -10.32 0.00 -28.07
N GLN A 160 -9.19 0.72 -28.04
CA GLN A 160 -8.00 0.29 -27.29
C GLN A 160 -8.25 0.26 -25.79
N ALA A 161 -8.94 1.26 -25.23
CA ALA A 161 -9.30 1.28 -23.81
C ALA A 161 -10.20 0.09 -23.44
N ALA A 162 -11.17 -0.26 -24.30
CA ALA A 162 -12.05 -1.40 -24.07
C ALA A 162 -11.27 -2.72 -24.08
N HIS A 163 -10.32 -2.86 -25.02
CA HIS A 163 -9.42 -4.00 -25.09
C HIS A 163 -8.52 -4.10 -23.85
N LEU A 164 -7.91 -2.98 -23.43
CA LEU A 164 -7.08 -2.91 -22.21
C LEU A 164 -7.87 -3.29 -20.95
N LEU A 165 -9.13 -2.87 -20.88
CA LEU A 165 -10.04 -3.19 -19.78
C LEU A 165 -10.68 -4.58 -19.89
N GLY A 166 -10.43 -5.32 -20.97
CA GLY A 166 -11.04 -6.65 -21.19
C GLY A 166 -12.56 -6.63 -21.33
N MET A 167 -13.15 -5.54 -21.83
CA MET A 167 -14.59 -5.39 -21.98
C MET A 167 -15.02 -5.01 -23.39
N ASN A 168 -16.30 -5.23 -23.72
CA ASN A 168 -16.85 -4.82 -25.00
C ASN A 168 -16.87 -3.28 -25.11
N ARG A 169 -16.46 -2.73 -26.26
CA ARG A 169 -16.47 -1.29 -26.55
C ARG A 169 -17.85 -0.64 -26.35
N ASN A 170 -18.94 -1.35 -26.66
CA ASN A 170 -20.29 -0.84 -26.45
C ASN A 170 -20.61 -0.70 -24.96
N THR A 171 -20.15 -1.65 -24.14
CA THR A 171 -20.22 -1.58 -22.67
C THR A 171 -19.41 -0.41 -22.15
N LEU A 172 -18.17 -0.24 -22.62
CA LEU A 172 -17.34 0.90 -22.24
C LEU A 172 -18.02 2.24 -22.60
N ARG A 173 -18.59 2.36 -23.80
CA ARG A 173 -19.31 3.57 -24.23
C ARG A 173 -20.48 3.89 -23.32
N LYS A 174 -21.26 2.87 -22.92
CA LYS A 174 -22.38 3.03 -21.98
C LYS A 174 -21.88 3.49 -20.60
N LYS A 175 -20.86 2.84 -20.05
CA LYS A 175 -20.25 3.21 -18.76
C LYS A 175 -19.67 4.62 -18.74
N ILE A 176 -19.02 5.06 -19.82
CA ILE A 176 -18.53 6.45 -19.96
C ILE A 176 -19.66 7.46 -19.79
N GLY A 177 -20.83 7.19 -20.41
CA GLY A 177 -22.01 8.04 -20.30
C GLY A 177 -22.62 8.04 -18.90
N GLU A 178 -22.82 6.85 -18.32
CA GLU A 178 -23.39 6.67 -16.97
C GLU A 178 -22.52 7.32 -15.88
N LEU A 179 -21.20 7.15 -15.97
CA LEU A 179 -20.23 7.67 -14.99
C LEU A 179 -19.78 9.11 -15.29
N ARG A 180 -20.34 9.73 -16.35
CA ARG A 180 -20.03 11.11 -16.79
C ARG A 180 -18.52 11.36 -16.90
N ILE A 181 -17.82 10.47 -17.62
CA ILE A 181 -16.37 10.55 -17.81
C ILE A 181 -16.05 11.45 -19.01
N PRO A 182 -15.27 12.53 -18.82
CA PRO A 182 -14.89 13.41 -19.91
C PRO A 182 -13.88 12.72 -20.83
N VAL A 183 -14.23 12.55 -22.11
CA VAL A 183 -13.33 11.98 -23.11
C VAL A 183 -12.77 13.11 -23.97
N LYS A 184 -11.53 13.52 -23.71
CA LYS A 184 -10.78 14.39 -24.63
C LYS A 184 -9.96 13.49 -25.56
N ARG A 185 -10.22 13.57 -26.86
CA ARG A 185 -9.37 12.93 -27.86
C ARG A 185 -8.22 13.87 -28.14
N GLU A 186 -7.00 13.43 -27.82
CA GLU A 186 -5.81 14.12 -28.28
C GLU A 186 -5.65 13.77 -29.77
N LYS A 187 -5.56 14.80 -30.61
CA LYS A 187 -5.23 14.59 -32.03
C LYS A 187 -3.81 14.02 -32.07
N PRO A 188 -3.53 12.97 -32.85
CA PRO A 188 -2.16 12.50 -32.99
C PRO A 188 -1.31 13.68 -33.48
N SER A 189 -0.30 14.06 -32.69
CA SER A 189 0.72 15.01 -33.14
C SER A 189 1.36 14.40 -34.38
N LYS A 190 1.16 15.05 -35.54
CA LYS A 190 1.85 14.67 -36.77
C LYS A 190 3.35 14.68 -36.47
N ALA A 191 3.98 13.51 -36.57
CA ALA A 191 5.42 13.36 -36.65
C ALA A 191 5.87 13.68 -38.08
#